data_AF-A0A450VEI2-F1
#
_entry.id   AF-A0A450VEI2-F1
#
_cell.length_a   1.000
_cell.length_b   1.000
_cell.length_c   1.000
_cell.angle_alpha   90.00
_cell.angle_beta   90.00
_cell.angle_gamma   90.00
#
_symmetry.space_group_name_H-M   'P 1'
#
loop_
_entity.id
_entity.type
_entity.pdbx_description
1 polymer ?
#
loop_
_entity_poly.entity_id
_entity_poly.type
_entity_poly.pdbx_seq_one_letter_code
_entity_poly.pdbx_strand_id
1 'polypeptide(L)' 'MSYTQLTQQQRYRIYALGKGNHGQREIADIIGCHPGTISRELRRNRGMKGYPTSTGPRAGNSAAP' A
#
# COMPACT_ATOMS: atom_id res chain seq x y z
N MET A 1 19.74 -7.04 -3.91
CA MET A 1 18.69 -6.39 -3.12
C MET A 1 17.72 -7.43 -2.59
N SER A 2 17.80 -7.80 -1.32
CA SER A 2 16.73 -8.57 -0.68
C SER A 2 15.56 -7.64 -0.41
N TYR A 3 14.50 -7.77 -1.20
CA TYR A 3 13.26 -7.04 -0.97
C TYR A 3 12.54 -7.73 0.19
N THR A 4 12.89 -7.37 1.41
CA THR A 4 12.24 -7.90 2.61
C THR A 4 10.83 -7.33 2.64
N GLN A 5 9.85 -8.19 2.37
CA GLN A 5 8.45 -7.85 2.53
C GLN A 5 8.21 -7.46 4.00
N LEU A 6 7.43 -6.40 4.23
CA LEU A 6 7.03 -6.02 5.59
C LEU A 6 6.38 -7.21 6.28
N THR A 7 6.86 -7.56 7.47
CA THR A 7 6.23 -8.62 8.27
C THR A 7 4.83 -8.18 8.71
N GLN A 8 3.94 -9.12 8.99
CA GLN A 8 2.59 -8.78 9.50
C GLN A 8 2.64 -7.86 10.72
N GLN A 9 3.60 -8.09 11.62
CA GLN A 9 3.77 -7.28 12.82
C GLN A 9 4.17 -5.83 12.47
N GLN A 10 5.05 -5.63 11.49
CA GLN A 10 5.41 -4.29 11.03
C GLN A 10 4.20 -3.60 10.38
N ARG A 11 3.42 -4.30 9.55
CA ARG A 11 2.21 -3.75 8.92
C ARG A 11 1.18 -3.30 9.96
N TYR A 12 0.97 -4.09 11.01
CA TYR A 12 0.08 -3.72 12.11
C TYR A 12 0.56 -2.47 12.86
N ARG A 13 1.86 -2.38 13.18
CA ARG A 13 2.43 -1.18 13.81
C ARG A 13 2.28 0.06 12.94
N ILE A 14 2.55 -0.04 11.64
CA ILE A 14 2.37 1.06 10.69
C ILE A 14 0.92 1.55 10.68
N TYR A 15 -0.05 0.63 10.68
CA TYR A 15 -1.46 0.99 10.71
C TYR A 15 -1.87 1.68 12.02
N ALA A 16 -1.46 1.12 13.17
CA ALA A 16 -1.76 1.70 14.47
C ALA A 16 -1.19 3.12 14.63
N LEU A 17 0.08 3.31 14.25
CA LEU A 17 0.74 4.61 14.31
C LEU A 17 0.15 5.60 13.29
N GLY A 18 -0.15 5.15 12.07
CA GLY A 18 -0.77 5.98 11.04
C GLY A 18 -2.19 6.45 11.42
N LYS A 19 -2.92 5.68 12.23
CA LYS A 19 -4.21 6.08 12.79
C LYS A 19 -4.06 7.08 13.95
N GLY A 20 -2.92 7.06 14.65
CA GLY A 20 -2.59 7.95 15.77
C GLY A 20 -2.06 9.33 15.38
N ASN A 21 -2.24 9.76 14.12
CA ASN A 21 -1.76 11.05 13.61
C ASN A 21 -0.22 11.22 13.58
N HIS A 22 0.55 10.14 13.70
CA HIS A 22 2.00 10.17 13.58
C HIS A 22 2.45 10.41 12.13
N GLY A 23 3.55 11.17 11.97
CA GLY A 23 4.14 11.44 10.67
C GLY A 23 4.81 10.21 10.07
N GLN A 24 4.85 10.12 8.74
CA GLN A 24 5.46 8.98 8.03
C GLN A 24 6.96 8.80 8.35
N ARG A 25 7.67 9.89 8.67
CA ARG A 25 9.09 9.84 9.09
C ARG A 25 9.25 9.20 10.47
N GLU A 26 8.44 9.62 11.45
CA GLU A 26 8.48 9.01 12.80
C GLU A 26 8.16 7.52 12.74
N ILE A 27 7.16 7.12 11.94
CA ILE A 27 6.81 5.71 11.76
C ILE A 27 7.97 4.94 11.10
N ALA A 28 8.64 5.55 10.13
CA ALA A 28 9.79 4.96 9.45
C ALA A 28 10.97 4.74 10.42
N ASP A 29 11.24 5.71 11.30
CA ASP A 29 12.28 5.63 12.32
C ASP A 29 11.96 4.55 13.37
N ILE A 30 10.70 4.45 13.81
CA ILE A 30 10.24 3.43 14.78
C ILE A 30 10.31 2.01 14.19
N ILE A 31 9.94 1.83 12.93
CA ILE A 31 9.94 0.53 12.24
C ILE A 31 11.36 0.16 11.75
N GLY A 32 12.23 1.15 11.56
CA GLY A 32 13.55 0.99 10.94
C GLY A 32 13.44 0.73 9.43
N CYS A 33 12.53 1.41 8.74
CA CYS A 33 12.34 1.24 7.30
C CYS A 33 12.31 2.57 6.55
N HIS A 34 12.34 2.53 5.21
CA HIS A 34 12.28 3.76 4.42
C HIS A 34 10.89 4.42 4.49
N PRO A 35 10.77 5.75 4.63
CA PRO A 35 9.47 6.44 4.64
C PRO A 35 8.64 6.19 3.38
N GLY A 36 9.29 5.98 2.23
CA GLY A 36 8.61 5.57 1.00
C GLY A 36 7.97 4.17 1.05
N THR A 37 8.41 3.29 1.95
CA THR A 37 7.77 2.00 2.22
C THR A 37 6.50 2.19 3.05
N ILE A 38 6.54 3.05 4.06
CA ILE A 38 5.37 3.45 4.86
C ILE A 38 4.29 4.08 3.97
N SER A 39 4.67 5.04 3.12
CA SER A 39 3.76 5.71 2.20
C SER A 39 3.04 4.72 1.27
N ARG A 40 3.79 3.79 0.67
CA ARG A 40 3.22 2.76 -0.22
C ARG A 40 2.28 1.81 0.51
N GLU A 41 2.62 1.44 1.74
CA GLU A 41 1.79 0.56 2.57
C GLU A 41 0.48 1.25 2.99
N LEU A 42 0.55 2.49 3.46
CA LEU A 42 -0.63 3.30 3.81
C LEU A 42 -1.52 3.57 2.58
N ARG A 43 -0.92 3.82 1.41
CA ARG A 43 -1.65 4.02 0.15
C ARG A 43 -2.35 2.75 -0.31
N ARG A 44 -1.71 1.58 -0.19
CA ARG A 44 -2.33 0.27 -0.50
C ARG A 44 -3.55 0.02 0.39
N ASN A 45 -3.47 0.38 1.67
CA ASN A 45 -4.58 0.23 2.60
C ASN A 45 -5.78 1.15 2.29
N ARG A 46 -5.55 2.34 1.72
CA ARG A 46 -6.63 3.26 1.32
C ARG A 46 -7.39 2.81 0.06
N GLY A 47 -6.80 1.95 -0.77
CA GLY A 47 -7.40 1.47 -2.03
C GLY A 47 -8.52 0.43 -1.88
N MET A 48 -8.79 -0.06 -0.66
CA MET A 48 -9.83 -1.08 -0.40
C MET A 48 -11.21 -0.51 -0.07
N LYS A 49 -11.42 0.81 -0.22
CA LYS A 49 -12.75 1.43 -0.07
C LYS A 49 -13.13 2.14 -1.37
N GLY A 50 -13.53 1.34 -2.35
CA GLY A 50 -13.99 1.83 -3.66
C GLY A 50 -13.62 0.90 -4.79
N TYR A 51 -14.11 -0.34 -4.76
CA TYR A 51 -14.32 -1.09 -5.99
C TYR A 51 -15.73 -0.70 -6.48
N PRO A 52 -15.91 0.27 -7.39
CA PRO A 52 -17.09 0.25 -8.22
C PRO A 52 -16.98 -1.04 -9.04
N THR A 53 -18.03 -1.84 -9.01
CA THR A 53 -18.24 -2.96 -9.92
C THR A 53 -18.20 -2.46 -11.36
N SER A 54 -17.01 -2.37 -11.93
CA SER A 54 -16.83 -2.34 -13.37
C SER A 54 -15.62 -3.19 -13.67
N THR A 55 -15.90 -4.49 -13.81
CA THR A 55 -15.30 -5.30 -14.85
C THR A 55 -15.46 -4.53 -16.17
N GLY A 56 -14.54 -3.62 -16.46
CA GLY A 56 -14.38 -3.06 -17.79
C GLY A 56 -13.56 -4.06 -18.59
N PRO A 57 -14.10 -4.70 -19.65
CA PRO A 57 -13.29 -5.54 -20.50
C PRO A 57 -12.16 -4.69 -21.09
N ARG A 58 -10.94 -5.21 -20.97
CA ARG A 58 -9.75 -4.70 -21.62
C ARG A 58 -10.00 -4.78 -23.12
N ALA A 59 -10.45 -3.69 -23.73
CA ALA A 59 -10.53 -3.52 -25.18
C ALA A 59 -9.10 -3.55 -25.73
N GLY A 60 -8.57 -4.75 -25.88
CA GLY A 60 -7.36 -5.05 -26.64
C GLY A 60 -7.80 -5.55 -28.00
N ASN A 61 -7.32 -4.87 -29.04
CA ASN A 61 -7.41 -5.23 -30.46
C ASN A 61 -7.50 -6.74 -30.72
N SER A 62 -8.52 -7.14 -31.46
CA SER A 62 -8.45 -8.29 -32.36
C SER A 62 -9.29 -8.00 -33.60
N ALA A 63 -8.60 -8.03 -34.74
CA ALA A 63 -9.10 -7.79 -36.08
C ALA A 63 -10.30 -8.68 -36.45
N ALA A 64 -11.20 -8.11 -37.25
CA ALA A 64 -12.24 -8.85 -37.96
C ALA A 64 -11.62 -9.62 -39.15
N PRO A 65 -11.99 -10.88 -39.39
CA PRO A 65 -12.00 -11.49 -40.71
C PRO A 65 -13.24 -11.09 -41.52
#